data_AF-A0A426Y948-F1
#
_entry.id   AF-A0A426Y948-F1
#
_cell.length_a   1.000
_cell.length_b   1.000
_cell.length_c   1.000
_cell.angle_alpha   90.00
_cell.angle_beta   90.00
_cell.angle_gamma   90.00
#
_symmetry.space_group_name_H-M   'P 1'
#
loop_
_entity.id
_entity.type
_entity.pdbx_description
1 polymer ?
#
loop_
_entity_poly.entity_id
_entity_poly.type
_entity_poly.pdbx_seq_one_letter_code
_entity_poly.pdbx_strand_id
1 'polypeptide(L)'
;MRGYLHKSLSTALEFIVENDSVLGQHPTSILMGLSSLAGCFRVTGKILTQCSLKDPITGDLTVEASAVPIDSVDIQLLRVESILAGERFITDTSVIQTTQV
;
A
#
# COMPACT_ATOMS: atom_id res chain seq x y z
N MET A 1 -6.51 -31.62 -22.50
CA MET A 1 -7.11 -30.40 -21.92
C MET A 1 -5.97 -29.64 -21.25
N ARG A 2 -5.55 -28.51 -21.84
CA ARG A 2 -4.34 -27.74 -21.44
C ARG A 2 -4.65 -26.92 -20.18
N GLY A 3 -3.77 -27.00 -19.18
CA GLY A 3 -3.89 -26.31 -17.90
C GLY A 3 -3.86 -24.79 -18.07
N TYR A 4 -4.99 -24.15 -17.79
CA TYR A 4 -5.06 -22.71 -17.60
C TYR A 4 -4.52 -22.38 -16.21
N LEU A 5 -3.77 -21.30 -16.13
CA LEU A 5 -3.02 -20.78 -14.98
C LEU A 5 -3.77 -21.01 -13.64
N HIS A 6 -3.36 -22.03 -12.87
CA HIS A 6 -3.94 -22.39 -11.57
C HIS A 6 -3.48 -21.46 -10.44
N LYS A 7 -3.25 -20.18 -10.74
CA LYS A 7 -2.80 -19.19 -9.76
C LYS A 7 -3.62 -17.92 -9.92
N SER A 8 -4.31 -17.53 -8.86
CA SER A 8 -4.98 -16.24 -8.76
C SER A 8 -3.97 -15.14 -9.06
N LEU A 9 -4.38 -14.18 -9.88
CA LEU A 9 -3.53 -13.05 -10.24
C LEU A 9 -3.57 -12.06 -9.07
N SER A 10 -2.50 -12.04 -8.26
CA SER A 10 -2.37 -11.13 -7.13
C SER A 10 -1.38 -10.02 -7.44
N THR A 11 -1.72 -8.77 -7.10
CA THR A 11 -0.76 -7.66 -7.06
C THR A 11 -0.76 -7.06 -5.66
N ALA A 12 0.41 -6.72 -5.15
CA ALA A 12 0.58 -6.06 -3.86
C ALA A 12 1.45 -4.82 -4.05
N LEU A 13 1.20 -3.79 -3.25
CA LEU A 13 1.93 -2.54 -3.26
C LEU A 13 2.25 -2.13 -1.84
N GLU A 14 3.50 -1.81 -1.63
CA GLU A 14 4.01 -1.33 -0.36
C GLU A 14 4.60 0.06 -0.58
N PHE A 15 4.20 1.01 0.26
CA PHE A 15 4.83 2.33 0.31
C PHE A 15 5.27 2.59 1.74
N ILE A 16 6.52 2.99 1.88
CA ILE A 16 7.10 3.40 3.15
C ILE A 16 7.19 4.92 3.12
N VAL A 17 6.46 5.57 4.01
CA VAL A 17 6.51 7.02 4.19
C VAL A 17 7.52 7.31 5.29
N GLU A 18 8.71 7.74 4.90
CA GLU A 18 9.72 8.24 5.84
C GLU A 18 9.51 9.75 6.04
N ASN A 19 9.28 10.17 7.28
CA ASN A 19 9.13 11.58 7.63
C ASN A 19 10.36 12.06 8.40
N ASP A 20 11.23 12.83 7.74
CA ASP A 20 12.37 13.49 8.39
C ASP A 20 11.87 14.83 8.95
N SER A 21 11.43 14.83 10.20
CA SER A 21 10.71 15.94 10.80
C SER A 21 11.63 17.15 11.03
N VAL A 22 11.75 18.02 10.03
CA VAL A 22 12.21 19.40 10.21
C VAL A 22 11.40 20.33 9.31
N LEU A 23 10.52 21.08 9.97
CA LEU A 23 9.62 22.13 9.45
C LEU A 23 8.40 21.64 8.67
N GLY A 24 7.25 22.14 9.11
CA GLY A 24 5.94 21.65 8.73
C GLY A 24 5.72 21.61 7.23
N GLN A 25 5.08 20.55 6.78
CA GLN A 25 4.65 20.40 5.39
C GLN A 25 3.25 19.82 5.38
N HIS A 26 2.42 20.40 4.51
CA HIS A 26 1.03 20.04 4.31
C HIS A 26 0.87 18.52 4.08
N PRO A 27 -0.30 17.94 4.42
CA PRO A 27 -0.59 16.56 4.07
C PRO A 27 -0.32 16.36 2.58
N THR A 28 0.74 15.63 2.27
CA THR A 28 1.10 15.34 0.90
C THR A 28 0.35 14.07 0.54
N SER A 29 -0.49 14.12 -0.49
CA SER A 29 -1.13 12.90 -0.98
C SER A 29 -0.13 12.15 -1.85
N ILE A 30 0.12 10.88 -1.54
CA ILE A 30 0.92 10.02 -2.45
C ILE A 30 0.01 9.54 -3.55
N LEU A 31 0.37 9.82 -4.80
CA LEU A 31 -0.25 9.18 -5.96
C LEU A 31 0.25 7.74 -6.04
N MET A 32 -0.64 6.80 -5.75
CA MET A 32 -0.37 5.38 -5.93
C MET A 32 -0.66 5.02 -7.39
N GLY A 33 0.19 4.22 -8.03
CA GLY A 33 -0.01 3.78 -9.41
C GLY A 33 0.51 2.37 -9.59
N LEU A 34 -0.39 1.43 -9.87
CA LEU A 34 -0.05 0.03 -10.14
C LEU A 34 -0.40 -0.34 -11.56
N SER A 35 0.49 -1.05 -12.24
CA SER A 35 0.14 -1.82 -13.42
C SER A 35 0.68 -3.24 -13.24
N SER A 36 -0.17 -4.25 -13.46
CA SER A 36 0.34 -5.62 -13.57
C SER A 36 1.24 -5.73 -14.81
N LEU A 37 2.22 -6.64 -14.80
CA LEU A 37 3.14 -6.87 -15.93
C LEU A 37 2.42 -7.23 -17.24
N ALA A 38 1.15 -7.63 -17.16
CA ALA A 38 0.28 -7.91 -18.30
C ALA A 38 -0.64 -6.74 -18.70
N GLY A 39 -0.58 -5.58 -18.02
CA GLY A 39 -1.45 -4.42 -18.26
C GLY A 39 -2.91 -4.63 -17.86
N CYS A 40 -3.22 -5.77 -17.25
CA CYS A 40 -4.59 -6.23 -16.98
C CYS A 40 -5.21 -5.66 -15.71
N PHE A 41 -4.46 -4.89 -14.92
CA PHE A 41 -4.96 -4.34 -13.66
C PHE A 41 -4.27 -3.02 -13.38
N ARG A 42 -5.05 -1.96 -13.14
CA ARG A 42 -4.56 -0.63 -12.83
C ARG A 42 -5.35 -0.01 -11.69
N VAL A 43 -4.62 0.39 -10.65
CA VAL A 43 -5.18 1.06 -9.48
C VAL A 43 -4.41 2.34 -9.25
N THR A 44 -5.16 3.42 -9.05
CA THR A 44 -4.63 4.71 -8.63
C THR A 44 -5.26 5.14 -7.33
N GLY A 45 -4.70 6.14 -6.67
CA GLY A 45 -5.30 6.66 -5.44
C GLY A 45 -4.42 7.68 -4.75
N LYS A 46 -4.98 8.31 -3.73
CA LYS A 46 -4.32 9.30 -2.89
C LYS A 46 -4.63 9.01 -1.43
N ILE A 47 -3.60 8.83 -0.62
CA ILE A 47 -3.74 8.69 0.83
C ILE A 47 -2.91 9.77 1.51
N LEU A 48 -3.40 10.29 2.63
CA LEU A 48 -2.68 11.22 3.48
C LEU A 48 -1.41 10.56 4.06
N THR A 49 -0.27 11.21 3.91
CA THR A 49 1.02 10.74 4.47
C THR A 49 1.22 11.07 5.94
N GLN A 50 0.40 11.97 6.49
CA GLN A 50 0.52 12.43 7.87
C GLN A 50 -0.88 12.73 8.42
N CYS A 51 -1.15 12.21 9.61
CA CYS A 51 -2.34 12.53 10.39
C CYS A 51 -2.02 12.44 11.89
N SER A 52 -2.90 13.00 12.73
CA SER A 52 -2.84 12.73 14.17
C SER A 52 -3.16 11.26 14.42
N LEU A 53 -2.61 10.66 15.48
CA LEU A 53 -2.99 9.31 15.91
C LEU A 53 -4.46 9.18 16.30
N LYS A 54 -5.14 10.31 16.57
CA LYS A 54 -6.56 10.36 16.88
C LYS A 54 -7.45 10.49 15.64
N ASP A 55 -6.87 10.90 14.52
CA ASP A 55 -7.60 11.15 13.30
C ASP A 55 -7.53 9.92 12.38
N PRO A 56 -8.60 9.58 11.66
CA PRO A 56 -8.57 8.48 10.71
C PRO A 56 -7.64 8.77 9.53
N ILE A 57 -6.94 7.74 9.06
CA ILE A 57 -6.24 7.81 7.76
C ILE A 57 -7.31 7.94 6.68
N THR A 58 -7.22 9.01 5.90
CA THR A 58 -8.19 9.34 4.85
C THR A 58 -7.51 9.30 3.48
N GLY A 59 -8.25 8.88 2.47
CA GLY A 59 -7.78 8.84 1.09
C GLY A 59 -8.82 8.28 0.14
N ASP A 60 -8.44 8.18 -1.12
CA ASP A 60 -9.18 7.55 -2.20
C ASP A 60 -8.34 6.48 -2.89
N LEU A 61 -9.03 5.46 -3.39
CA LEU A 61 -8.47 4.40 -4.21
C LEU A 61 -9.44 4.19 -5.38
N THR A 62 -8.92 4.19 -6.60
CA THR A 62 -9.67 4.00 -7.85
C THR A 62 -9.08 2.84 -8.61
N VAL A 63 -9.88 1.81 -8.87
CA VAL A 63 -9.52 0.77 -9.85
C VAL A 63 -9.84 1.30 -11.24
N GLU A 64 -8.82 1.77 -11.97
CA GLU A 64 -8.99 2.37 -13.29
C GLU A 64 -9.21 1.34 -14.39
N ALA A 65 -8.64 0.13 -14.24
CA ALA A 65 -8.83 -0.95 -15.20
C ALA A 65 -8.66 -2.31 -14.52
N SER A 66 -9.52 -3.26 -14.87
CA SER A 66 -9.30 -4.69 -14.61
C SER A 66 -9.78 -5.51 -15.79
N ALA A 67 -8.94 -6.41 -16.30
CA ALA A 67 -9.29 -7.34 -17.38
C ALA A 67 -9.96 -8.61 -16.86
N VAL A 68 -10.05 -8.77 -15.53
CA VAL A 68 -10.66 -9.93 -14.85
C VAL A 68 -11.56 -9.45 -13.70
N PRO A 69 -12.56 -10.24 -13.28
CA PRO A 69 -13.33 -9.94 -12.07
C PRO A 69 -12.40 -9.82 -10.85
N ILE A 70 -12.71 -8.85 -9.99
CA ILE A 70 -11.97 -8.61 -8.74
C ILE A 70 -12.69 -9.37 -7.62
N ASP A 71 -11.93 -10.16 -6.86
CA ASP A 71 -12.47 -10.97 -5.75
C ASP A 71 -12.50 -10.18 -4.43
N SER A 72 -11.37 -9.54 -4.09
CA SER A 72 -11.26 -8.63 -2.95
C SER A 72 -10.31 -7.47 -3.25
N VAL A 73 -10.50 -6.36 -2.52
CA VAL A 73 -9.52 -5.29 -2.38
C VAL A 73 -9.27 -5.07 -0.89
N ASP A 74 -8.05 -5.35 -0.47
CA ASP A 74 -7.65 -5.25 0.94
C ASP A 74 -6.63 -4.12 1.12
N ILE A 75 -6.90 -3.23 2.08
CA ILE A 75 -6.01 -2.15 2.50
C ILE A 75 -5.41 -2.53 3.86
N GLN A 76 -4.09 -2.67 3.90
CA GLN A 76 -3.37 -3.04 5.13
C GLN A 76 -2.60 -1.84 5.68
N LEU A 77 -2.85 -1.52 6.95
CA LEU A 77 -2.03 -0.59 7.71
C LEU A 77 -0.95 -1.38 8.43
N LEU A 78 0.31 -1.11 8.08
CA LEU A 78 1.48 -1.78 8.63
C LEU A 78 2.25 -0.83 9.53
N ARG A 79 2.78 -1.34 10.65
CA ARG A 79 3.80 -0.69 11.46
C ARG A 79 5.15 -1.27 11.07
N VAL A 80 6.09 -0.39 10.73
CA VAL A 80 7.49 -0.77 10.46
C VAL A 80 8.36 -0.11 11.52
N GLU A 81 9.07 -0.92 12.30
CA GLU A 81 10.01 -0.46 13.33
C GLU A 81 11.42 -0.90 12.96
N SER A 82 12.37 0.04 12.90
CA SER A 82 13.77 -0.25 12.57
C SER A 82 14.70 0.23 13.66
N ILE A 83 15.63 -0.62 14.10
CA ILE A 83 16.66 -0.28 15.09
C ILE A 83 18.05 -0.54 14.52
N LEU A 84 19.04 0.27 14.90
CA LEU A 84 20.45 0.02 14.61
C LEU A 84 21.04 -0.87 15.70
N ALA A 85 21.41 -2.11 15.35
CA ALA A 85 22.04 -3.08 16.24
C ALA A 85 23.47 -3.38 15.75
N GLY A 86 24.46 -2.73 16.36
CA GLY A 86 25.84 -2.76 15.88
C GLY A 86 25.95 -2.04 14.54
N GLU A 87 26.36 -2.75 13.49
CA GLU A 87 26.52 -2.22 12.12
C GLU A 87 25.34 -2.54 11.18
N ARG A 88 24.24 -3.07 11.72
CA ARG A 88 23.09 -3.51 10.91
C ARG A 88 21.79 -2.90 11.40
N PHE A 89 20.90 -2.59 10.46
CA PHE A 89 19.51 -2.31 10.78
C PHE A 89 18.73 -3.61 10.91
N ILE A 90 17.99 -3.74 12.02
CA ILE A 90 17.00 -4.79 12.22
C ILE A 90 15.63 -4.13 12.08
N THR A 91 14.80 -4.67 11.19
CA THR A 91 13.47 -4.16 10.90
C THR A 91 12.41 -5.20 11.27
N ASP A 92 11.37 -4.77 11.97
CA ASP A 92 10.16 -5.54 12.27
C ASP A 92 8.95 -4.90 11.59
N THR A 93 8.12 -5.72 10.97
CA THR A 93 6.89 -5.29 10.28
C THR A 93 5.69 -6.03 10.87
N SER A 94 4.70 -5.29 11.37
CA SER A 94 3.48 -5.83 11.98
C SER A 94 2.22 -5.22 11.37
N VAL A 95 1.20 -6.05 11.10
CA VAL A 95 -0.11 -5.58 10.62
C VAL A 95 -0.87 -4.96 11.78
N ILE A 96 -1.23 -3.68 11.67
CA ILE A 96 -2.09 -2.97 12.62
C ILE A 96 -3.56 -3.23 12.28
N GLN A 97 -3.91 -3.10 11.00
CA GLN A 97 -5.29 -3.18 10.53
C GLN A 97 -5.36 -3.73 9.11
N THR A 98 -6.43 -4.45 8.81
CA THR A 98 -6.85 -4.80 7.44
C THR A 98 -8.27 -4.29 7.24
N THR A 99 -8.48 -3.51 6.19
CA THR A 99 -9.79 -3.01 5.77
C THR A 99 -10.09 -3.57 4.39
N GLN A 100 -11.17 -4.32 4.25
CA GLN A 100 -11.66 -4.78 2.95
C GLN A 100 -12.68 -3.78 2.41
N VAL A 101 -12.55 -3.42 1.13
CA VAL A 101 -13.44 -2.49 0.39
C VAL A 101 -14.15 -3.19 -0.76
#